data_AF-A0A8J8DAG9-F1
#
_entry.id   AF-A0A8J8DAG9-F1
#
_cell.length_a   1.000
_cell.length_b   1.000
_cell.length_c   1.000
_cell.angle_alpha   90.00
_cell.angle_beta   90.00
_cell.angle_gamma   90.00
#
_symmetry.space_group_name_H-M   'P 1'
#
loop_
_entity.id
_entity.type
_entity.pdbx_description
1 polymer ?
#
loop_
_entity_poly.entity_id
_entity_poly.type
_entity_poly.pdbx_seq_one_letter_code
_entity_poly.pdbx_strand_id
1 'polypeptide(L)'
;MIALTAAIVGGALAGFYLPALLPVIYILKRYNKDLALFGFFAYALAIGYIFNVNTLFSDNGILAVFAIAIPHLLVLDSILRDGFIDFNERGVLFSLALALSYLYEYAFMLLVVVALVLRFYSEFGRKELVYSLGTVGLTLAFLYLFRGYFRNDYTGQVVVLASISLIAFSLLAKREVKRERIL
;
A
#
# COMPACT_ATOMS: atom_id res chain seq x y z
N MET A 1 -1.13 -11.48 8.77
CA MET A 1 -1.64 -12.37 7.71
C MET A 1 -2.22 -11.61 6.54
N ILE A 2 -3.21 -10.73 6.76
CA ILE A 2 -3.95 -9.96 5.74
C ILE A 2 -3.06 -9.34 4.67
N ALA A 3 -1.96 -8.68 5.06
CA ALA A 3 -1.03 -8.04 4.12
C ALA A 3 -0.39 -9.04 3.14
N LEU A 4 0.03 -10.19 3.65
CA LEU A 4 0.69 -11.24 2.86
C LEU A 4 -0.29 -11.89 1.89
N THR A 5 -1.51 -12.23 2.34
CA THR A 5 -2.56 -12.75 1.47
C THR A 5 -2.97 -11.74 0.40
N ALA A 6 -3.15 -10.48 0.77
CA ALA A 6 -3.46 -9.42 -0.20
C ALA A 6 -2.39 -9.29 -1.28
N ALA A 7 -1.09 -9.36 -0.92
CA ALA A 7 -0.01 -9.23 -1.89
C ALA A 7 0.11 -10.46 -2.81
N ILE A 8 -0.11 -11.68 -2.28
CA ILE A 8 -0.12 -12.91 -3.08
C ILE A 8 -1.29 -12.92 -4.06
N VAL A 9 -2.51 -12.64 -3.59
CA VAL A 9 -3.71 -12.62 -4.43
C VAL A 9 -3.64 -11.46 -5.44
N GLY A 10 -3.17 -10.28 -5.01
CA GLY A 10 -2.98 -9.15 -5.89
C GLY A 10 -1.95 -9.42 -6.99
N GLY A 11 -0.86 -10.13 -6.66
CA GLY A 11 0.08 -10.66 -7.65
C GLY A 11 -0.59 -11.54 -8.70
N ALA A 12 -1.35 -12.53 -8.22
CA ALA A 12 -2.05 -13.46 -9.09
C ALA A 12 -3.07 -12.77 -10.01
N LEU A 13 -3.81 -11.77 -9.51
CA LEU A 13 -4.76 -10.98 -10.32
C LEU A 13 -4.04 -10.17 -11.40
N ALA A 14 -2.88 -9.62 -11.09
CA ALA A 14 -2.05 -8.89 -12.04
C ALA A 14 -1.20 -9.81 -12.94
N GLY A 15 -1.37 -11.14 -12.84
CA GLY A 15 -0.71 -12.12 -13.70
C GLY A 15 0.75 -12.41 -13.36
N PHE A 16 1.23 -12.10 -12.15
CA PHE A 16 2.61 -12.33 -11.75
C PHE A 16 2.74 -13.09 -10.42
N TYR A 17 3.63 -14.08 -10.40
CA TYR A 17 3.78 -15.01 -9.26
C TYR A 17 4.87 -14.62 -8.26
N LEU A 18 5.60 -13.53 -8.52
CA LEU A 18 6.68 -13.05 -7.63
C LEU A 18 6.25 -12.89 -6.16
N PRO A 19 5.04 -12.43 -5.83
CA PRO A 19 4.60 -12.26 -4.44
C PRO A 19 4.53 -13.55 -3.64
N ALA A 20 4.57 -14.72 -4.28
CA ALA A 20 4.75 -16.00 -3.61
C ALA A 20 6.10 -16.11 -2.87
N LEU A 21 7.05 -15.21 -3.12
CA LEU A 21 8.32 -15.11 -2.39
C LEU A 21 8.20 -14.34 -1.05
N LEU A 22 7.12 -13.58 -0.84
CA LEU A 22 6.92 -12.80 0.39
C LEU A 22 6.95 -13.63 1.69
N PRO A 23 6.45 -14.88 1.75
CA PRO A 23 6.61 -15.74 2.92
C PRO A 23 8.07 -15.93 3.32
N VAL A 24 8.99 -16.03 2.34
CA VAL A 24 10.43 -16.16 2.61
C VAL A 24 10.96 -14.91 3.30
N ILE A 25 10.56 -13.71 2.83
CA ILE A 25 10.93 -12.43 3.46
C ILE A 25 10.40 -12.35 4.90
N TYR A 26 9.18 -12.84 5.17
CA TYR A 26 8.65 -12.92 6.52
C TYR A 26 9.43 -13.90 7.42
N ILE A 27 9.90 -15.01 6.87
CA ILE A 27 10.78 -15.94 7.60
C ILE A 27 12.09 -15.23 7.93
N LEU A 28 12.70 -14.50 6.99
CA LEU A 28 13.90 -13.69 7.23
C LEU A 28 13.69 -12.69 8.38
N LYS A 29 12.51 -12.04 8.43
CA LYS A 29 12.16 -11.09 9.51
C LYS A 29 12.30 -11.71 10.89
N ARG A 30 12.00 -13.00 11.04
CA ARG A 30 12.12 -13.73 12.31
C ARG A 30 13.57 -13.80 12.80
N TYR A 31 14.53 -13.88 11.88
CA TYR A 31 15.95 -14.01 12.21
C TYR A 31 16.64 -12.66 12.29
N ASN A 32 16.39 -11.78 11.31
CA ASN A 32 16.99 -10.45 11.23
C ASN A 32 16.09 -9.49 10.44
N LYS A 33 15.63 -8.43 11.10
CA LYS A 33 14.76 -7.40 10.53
C LYS A 33 15.42 -6.63 9.38
N ASP A 34 16.71 -6.31 9.51
CA ASP A 34 17.46 -5.56 8.49
C ASP A 34 17.63 -6.40 7.22
N LEU A 35 17.90 -7.69 7.38
CA LEU A 35 18.04 -8.63 6.26
C LEU A 35 16.70 -8.84 5.54
N ALA A 36 15.59 -8.86 6.28
CA ALA A 36 14.25 -8.88 5.71
C ALA A 36 13.90 -7.60 4.94
N LEU A 37 14.28 -6.44 5.47
CA LEU A 37 14.11 -5.16 4.77
C LEU A 37 14.93 -5.13 3.48
N PHE A 38 16.20 -5.54 3.53
CA PHE A 38 17.04 -5.62 2.34
C PHE A 38 16.44 -6.56 1.29
N GLY A 39 16.00 -7.75 1.71
CA GLY A 39 15.31 -8.70 0.82
C GLY A 39 14.01 -8.14 0.24
N PHE A 40 13.23 -7.41 1.03
CA PHE A 40 12.02 -6.73 0.56
C PHE A 40 12.31 -5.63 -0.46
N PHE A 41 13.36 -4.83 -0.26
CA PHE A 41 13.77 -3.81 -1.23
C PHE A 41 14.22 -4.43 -2.55
N ALA A 42 15.04 -5.48 -2.51
CA ALA A 42 15.46 -6.20 -3.71
C ALA A 42 14.24 -6.77 -4.47
N TYR A 43 13.29 -7.34 -3.74
CA TYR A 43 12.02 -7.84 -4.26
C TYR A 43 11.16 -6.72 -4.90
N ALA A 44 11.02 -5.57 -4.24
CA ALA A 44 10.26 -4.44 -4.76
C ALA A 44 10.89 -3.88 -6.05
N LEU A 45 12.22 -3.85 -6.10
CA LEU A 45 12.98 -3.40 -7.28
C LEU A 45 12.79 -4.37 -8.46
N ALA A 46 12.77 -5.68 -8.20
CA ALA A 46 12.46 -6.69 -9.21
C ALA A 46 11.04 -6.52 -9.76
N ILE A 47 10.04 -6.25 -8.91
CA ILE A 47 8.67 -5.98 -9.37
C ILE A 47 8.61 -4.72 -10.21
N GLY A 48 9.27 -3.64 -9.78
CA GLY A 48 9.30 -2.38 -10.53
C GLY A 48 9.95 -2.51 -11.90
N TYR A 49 10.87 -3.46 -12.08
CA TYR A 49 11.46 -3.77 -13.38
C TYR A 49 10.52 -4.58 -14.29
N ILE A 50 9.78 -5.54 -13.73
CA ILE A 50 8.92 -6.45 -14.49
C ILE A 50 7.59 -5.80 -14.87
N PHE A 51 7.05 -4.96 -13.99
CA PHE A 51 5.70 -4.43 -14.12
C PHE A 51 5.71 -3.03 -14.75
N ASN A 52 5.32 -2.94 -16.02
CA ASN A 52 5.28 -1.67 -16.75
C ASN A 52 3.84 -1.14 -16.84
N VAL A 53 3.59 0.04 -16.28
CA VAL A 53 2.29 0.72 -16.30
C VAL A 53 2.42 2.03 -17.06
N ASN A 54 1.67 2.17 -18.16
CA ASN A 54 1.75 3.37 -19.01
C ASN A 54 1.02 4.58 -18.40
N THR A 55 -0.05 4.35 -17.63
CA THR A 55 -0.85 5.44 -17.04
C THR A 55 -1.72 4.93 -15.89
N LEU A 56 -1.85 5.72 -14.81
CA LEU A 56 -2.72 5.39 -13.67
C LEU A 56 -4.22 5.48 -13.99
N PHE A 57 -4.58 6.12 -15.11
CA PHE A 57 -5.98 6.31 -15.53
C PHE A 57 -6.53 5.14 -16.36
N SER A 58 -5.74 4.09 -16.57
CA SER A 58 -6.18 2.87 -17.26
C SER A 58 -6.65 1.83 -16.25
N ASP A 59 -7.49 0.89 -16.68
CA ASP A 59 -7.94 -0.22 -15.82
C ASP A 59 -6.74 -1.01 -15.27
N ASN A 60 -5.72 -1.24 -16.11
CA ASN A 60 -4.46 -1.86 -15.72
C ASN A 60 -3.69 -1.03 -14.68
N GLY A 61 -3.74 0.30 -14.77
CA GLY A 61 -3.10 1.21 -13.81
C GLY A 61 -3.81 1.20 -12.45
N ILE A 62 -5.14 1.19 -12.45
CA ILE A 62 -5.94 1.05 -11.22
C ILE A 62 -5.66 -0.29 -10.57
N LEU A 63 -5.66 -1.38 -11.34
CA LEU A 63 -5.34 -2.71 -10.86
C LEU A 63 -3.92 -2.76 -10.29
N ALA A 64 -2.93 -2.13 -10.92
CA ALA A 64 -1.57 -2.03 -10.40
C ALA A 64 -1.52 -1.38 -9.01
N VAL A 65 -2.31 -0.32 -8.77
CA VAL A 65 -2.34 0.35 -7.46
C VAL A 65 -2.94 -0.57 -6.39
N PHE A 66 -4.10 -1.16 -6.65
CA PHE A 66 -4.82 -1.94 -5.65
C PHE A 66 -4.31 -3.37 -5.46
N ALA A 67 -3.73 -3.97 -6.50
CA ALA A 67 -3.20 -5.33 -6.48
C ALA A 67 -1.71 -5.40 -6.16
N ILE A 68 -0.95 -4.34 -6.46
CA ILE A 68 0.49 -4.32 -6.25
C ILE A 68 0.84 -3.29 -5.19
N ALA A 69 0.72 -2.00 -5.49
CA ALA A 69 1.27 -0.95 -4.64
C ALA A 69 0.73 -1.01 -3.20
N ILE A 70 -0.59 -1.03 -3.02
CA ILE A 70 -1.21 -1.02 -1.68
C ILE A 70 -0.89 -2.30 -0.89
N PRO A 71 -1.09 -3.52 -1.42
CA PRO A 71 -0.76 -4.73 -0.70
C PRO A 71 0.72 -4.81 -0.29
N HIS A 72 1.61 -4.33 -1.15
CA HIS A 72 3.05 -4.33 -0.86
C HIS A 72 3.43 -3.30 0.20
N LEU A 73 2.76 -2.15 0.23
CA LEU A 73 2.88 -1.19 1.34
C LEU A 73 2.39 -1.79 2.67
N LEU A 74 1.28 -2.54 2.66
CA LEU A 74 0.79 -3.24 3.85
C LEU A 74 1.80 -4.30 4.34
N VAL A 75 2.51 -4.96 3.41
CA VAL A 75 3.57 -5.91 3.73
C VAL A 75 4.77 -5.20 4.33
N LEU A 76 5.23 -4.10 3.73
CA LEU A 76 6.33 -3.30 4.26
C LEU A 76 6.05 -2.82 5.69
N ASP A 77 4.88 -2.24 5.93
CA ASP A 77 4.47 -1.82 7.26
C ASP A 77 4.43 -3.00 8.25
N SER A 78 3.99 -4.18 7.79
CA SER A 78 4.04 -5.39 8.62
C SER A 78 5.47 -5.91 8.86
N ILE A 79 6.45 -5.62 8.00
CA ILE A 79 7.87 -5.95 8.23
C ILE A 79 8.50 -4.96 9.21
N LEU A 80 8.13 -3.68 9.12
CA LEU A 80 8.67 -2.61 9.97
C LEU A 80 8.21 -2.71 11.43
N ARG A 81 7.03 -3.26 11.70
CA ARG A 81 6.55 -3.43 13.08
C ARG A 81 7.25 -4.54 13.83
N ASP A 82 7.41 -4.33 15.13
CA ASP A 82 7.89 -5.36 16.03
C ASP A 82 6.76 -6.35 16.34
N GLY A 83 7.03 -7.64 16.15
CA GLY A 83 6.03 -8.71 16.23
C GLY A 83 6.02 -9.63 15.01
N PHE A 84 5.63 -10.88 15.23
CA PHE A 84 5.46 -11.87 14.16
C PHE A 84 3.99 -11.93 13.72
N ILE A 85 3.71 -12.72 12.68
CA ILE A 85 2.36 -12.88 12.11
C ILE A 85 1.36 -13.22 13.23
N ASP A 86 0.39 -12.33 13.44
CA ASP A 86 -0.67 -12.53 14.41
C ASP A 86 -1.83 -13.34 13.78
N PHE A 87 -2.21 -14.43 14.46
CA PHE A 87 -3.24 -15.37 14.05
C PHE A 87 -4.54 -15.12 14.82
N ASN A 88 -5.12 -13.94 14.61
CA ASN A 88 -6.44 -13.62 15.15
C ASN A 88 -7.52 -14.23 14.26
N GLU A 89 -8.58 -14.82 14.85
CA GLU A 89 -9.73 -15.40 14.15
C GLU A 89 -10.31 -14.46 13.08
N ARG A 90 -10.47 -13.17 13.43
CA ARG A 90 -10.96 -12.15 12.49
C ARG A 90 -9.99 -11.93 11.33
N GLY A 91 -8.69 -11.99 11.59
CA GLY A 91 -7.63 -11.84 10.60
C GLY A 91 -7.56 -13.02 9.63
N VAL A 92 -7.82 -14.23 10.11
CA VAL A 92 -7.91 -15.44 9.27
C VAL A 92 -9.14 -15.35 8.36
N LEU A 93 -10.30 -15.02 8.91
CA LEU A 93 -11.54 -14.90 8.13
C LEU A 93 -11.42 -13.83 7.04
N PHE A 94 -10.81 -12.69 7.37
CA PHE A 94 -10.55 -11.63 6.39
C PHE A 94 -9.52 -12.04 5.33
N SER A 95 -8.50 -12.79 5.72
CA SER A 95 -7.51 -13.34 4.78
C SER A 95 -8.14 -14.34 3.81
N LEU A 96 -9.11 -15.13 4.29
CA LEU A 96 -9.85 -16.10 3.49
C LEU A 96 -10.82 -15.39 2.53
N ALA A 97 -11.48 -14.32 2.98
CA ALA A 97 -12.27 -13.45 2.11
C ALA A 97 -11.43 -12.81 1.00
N LEU A 98 -10.20 -12.36 1.32
CA LEU A 98 -9.24 -11.87 0.33
C LEU A 98 -8.77 -12.95 -0.64
N ALA A 99 -8.62 -14.19 -0.18
CA ALA A 99 -8.27 -15.30 -1.08
C ALA A 99 -9.43 -15.61 -2.05
N LEU A 100 -10.66 -15.64 -1.56
CA LEU A 100 -11.86 -15.88 -2.37
C LEU A 100 -12.14 -14.75 -3.37
N SER A 101 -11.75 -13.51 -3.05
CA SER A 101 -11.94 -12.38 -3.94
C SER A 101 -11.04 -12.41 -5.18
N TYR A 102 -10.12 -13.38 -5.29
CA TYR A 102 -9.44 -13.69 -6.55
C TYR A 102 -10.43 -13.94 -7.72
N LEU A 103 -11.64 -14.41 -7.44
CA LEU A 103 -12.68 -14.64 -8.47
C LEU A 103 -13.30 -13.34 -9.01
N TYR A 104 -13.15 -12.22 -8.29
CA TYR A 104 -13.80 -10.94 -8.62
C TYR A 104 -12.88 -9.76 -8.28
N GLU A 105 -12.23 -9.20 -9.30
CA GLU A 105 -11.26 -8.08 -9.16
C GLU A 105 -11.81 -6.91 -8.32
N TYR A 106 -13.06 -6.48 -8.57
CA TYR A 106 -13.69 -5.39 -7.81
C TYR A 106 -13.91 -5.73 -6.34
N ALA A 107 -14.22 -6.99 -6.01
CA ALA A 107 -14.35 -7.42 -4.63
C ALA A 107 -13.00 -7.39 -3.92
N PHE A 108 -11.92 -7.77 -4.62
CA PHE A 108 -10.56 -7.69 -4.09
C PHE A 108 -10.16 -6.24 -3.81
N MET A 109 -10.37 -5.32 -4.76
CA MET A 109 -10.07 -3.90 -4.56
C MET A 109 -10.80 -3.33 -3.34
N LEU A 110 -12.09 -3.64 -3.19
CA LEU A 110 -12.89 -3.19 -2.05
C LEU A 110 -12.33 -3.73 -0.72
N LEU A 111 -12.00 -5.03 -0.66
CA LEU A 111 -11.44 -5.64 0.55
C LEU A 111 -10.07 -5.07 0.92
N VAL A 112 -9.24 -4.73 -0.06
CA VAL A 112 -7.95 -4.05 0.19
C VAL A 112 -8.16 -2.65 0.77
N VAL A 113 -9.13 -1.89 0.25
CA VAL A 113 -9.50 -0.58 0.82
C VAL A 113 -9.99 -0.74 2.25
N VAL A 114 -10.87 -1.70 2.52
CA VAL A 114 -11.36 -1.99 3.88
C VAL A 114 -10.21 -2.39 4.80
N ALA A 115 -9.29 -3.25 4.35
CA ALA A 115 -8.12 -3.62 5.12
C ALA A 115 -7.25 -2.41 5.48
N LEU A 116 -7.05 -1.50 4.52
CA LEU A 116 -6.29 -0.28 4.72
C LEU A 116 -6.99 0.64 5.73
N VAL A 117 -8.29 0.89 5.56
CA VAL A 117 -9.08 1.71 6.48
C VAL A 117 -9.11 1.14 7.89
N LEU A 118 -9.32 -0.16 8.06
CA LEU A 118 -9.32 -0.81 9.37
C LEU A 118 -7.97 -0.66 10.07
N ARG A 119 -6.88 -0.80 9.32
CA ARG A 119 -5.53 -0.67 9.85
C ARG A 119 -5.22 0.75 10.28
N PHE A 120 -5.48 1.73 9.41
CA PHE A 120 -5.33 3.15 9.75
C PHE A 120 -6.25 3.56 10.90
N TYR A 121 -7.50 3.09 10.96
CA TYR A 121 -8.43 3.42 12.04
C TYR A 121 -7.98 2.89 13.40
N SER A 122 -7.35 1.71 13.43
CA SER A 122 -6.86 1.14 14.69
C SER A 122 -5.66 1.89 15.28
N GLU A 123 -4.93 2.63 14.47
CA GLU A 123 -3.64 3.24 14.84
C GLU A 123 -3.69 4.75 14.92
N PHE A 124 -4.36 5.36 13.95
CA PHE A 124 -4.44 6.78 13.78
C PHE A 124 -5.86 7.19 14.14
N GLY A 125 -6.01 8.02 15.17
CA GLY A 125 -7.33 8.44 15.65
C GLY A 125 -8.16 9.08 14.52
N ARG A 126 -9.46 9.26 14.76
CA ARG A 126 -10.42 9.76 13.74
C ARG A 126 -9.97 11.04 13.01
N LYS A 127 -9.15 11.89 13.64
CA LYS A 127 -8.61 13.13 13.07
C LYS A 127 -7.52 12.90 12.01
N GLU A 128 -6.55 12.03 12.30
CA GLU A 128 -5.45 11.70 11.38
C GLU A 128 -5.97 10.98 10.14
N LEU A 129 -6.99 10.13 10.30
CA LEU A 129 -7.68 9.50 9.17
C LEU A 129 -8.28 10.53 8.21
N VAL A 130 -8.96 11.56 8.73
CA VAL A 130 -9.53 12.64 7.90
C VAL A 130 -8.44 13.41 7.16
N TYR A 131 -7.30 13.67 7.80
CA TYR A 131 -6.17 14.33 7.12
C TYR A 131 -5.54 13.46 6.04
N SER A 132 -5.33 12.16 6.30
CA SER A 132 -4.80 11.24 5.29
C SER A 132 -5.73 11.14 4.08
N LEU A 133 -7.04 11.00 4.29
CA LEU A 133 -8.02 10.99 3.20
C LEU A 133 -8.09 12.33 2.47
N GLY A 134 -8.00 13.44 3.19
CA GLY A 134 -7.97 14.78 2.59
C GLY A 134 -6.75 14.98 1.68
N THR A 135 -5.59 14.47 2.07
CA THR A 135 -4.35 14.59 1.29
C THR A 135 -4.37 13.69 0.06
N VAL A 136 -4.88 12.45 0.18
CA VAL A 136 -5.16 11.59 -0.97
C VAL A 136 -6.13 12.26 -1.93
N GLY A 137 -7.24 12.82 -1.42
CA GLY A 137 -8.24 13.52 -2.23
C GLY A 137 -7.67 14.73 -2.97
N LEU A 138 -6.85 15.54 -2.30
CA LEU A 138 -6.19 16.71 -2.90
C LEU A 138 -5.21 16.30 -4.01
N THR A 139 -4.46 15.22 -3.78
CA THR A 139 -3.52 14.68 -4.76
C THR A 139 -4.24 14.13 -6.00
N LEU A 140 -5.36 13.41 -5.81
CA LEU A 140 -6.19 12.92 -6.90
C LEU A 140 -6.87 14.07 -7.67
N ALA A 141 -7.36 15.08 -6.96
CA ALA A 141 -7.93 16.28 -7.58
C ALA A 141 -6.90 17.01 -8.45
N PHE A 142 -5.66 17.13 -7.97
CA PHE A 142 -4.57 17.70 -8.75
C PHE A 142 -4.29 16.87 -10.01
N LEU A 143 -4.13 15.55 -9.89
CA LEU A 143 -3.91 14.67 -11.04
C LEU A 143 -5.07 14.71 -12.04
N TYR A 144 -6.31 14.85 -11.57
CA TYR A 144 -7.47 14.99 -12.44
C TYR A 144 -7.45 16.31 -13.22
N LEU A 145 -7.18 17.43 -12.54
CA LEU A 145 -7.10 18.76 -13.17
C LEU A 145 -5.99 18.83 -14.23
N PHE A 146 -4.86 18.17 -13.99
CA PHE A 146 -3.71 18.14 -14.89
C PHE A 146 -3.63 16.88 -15.76
N ARG A 147 -4.73 16.12 -15.89
CA ARG A 147 -4.78 14.85 -16.64
C ARG A 147 -4.29 14.98 -18.08
N GLY A 148 -4.53 16.13 -18.73
CA GLY A 148 -4.08 16.41 -20.10
C GLY A 148 -2.56 16.45 -20.23
N TYR A 149 -1.86 16.95 -19.21
CA TYR A 149 -0.39 17.04 -19.18
C TYR A 149 0.26 15.67 -18.92
N PHE A 150 -0.36 14.88 -18.04
CA PHE A 150 0.19 13.61 -17.58
C PHE A 150 -0.24 12.38 -18.39
N ARG A 151 -1.02 12.53 -19.46
CA ARG A 151 -1.79 11.45 -20.09
C ARG A 151 -0.99 10.16 -20.39
N ASN A 152 0.30 10.28 -20.72
CA ASN A 152 1.23 9.18 -21.01
C ASN A 152 2.51 9.19 -20.16
N ASP A 153 2.59 10.02 -19.11
CA ASP A 153 3.77 10.12 -18.27
C ASP A 153 3.48 9.54 -16.87
N TYR A 154 3.55 8.21 -16.76
CA TYR A 154 3.37 7.50 -15.50
C TYR A 154 4.38 7.95 -14.44
N THR A 155 5.64 8.14 -14.83
CA THR A 155 6.71 8.57 -13.92
C THR A 155 6.40 9.95 -13.35
N GLY A 156 6.00 10.90 -14.20
CA GLY A 156 5.56 12.22 -13.77
C GLY A 156 4.36 12.16 -12.82
N GLN A 157 3.36 11.31 -13.11
CA GLN A 157 2.23 11.11 -12.21
C GLN A 157 2.67 10.64 -10.82
N VAL A 158 3.51 9.61 -10.75
CA VAL A 158 3.99 9.03 -9.49
C VAL A 158 4.85 10.02 -8.70
N VAL A 159 5.73 10.77 -9.37
CA VAL A 159 6.59 11.79 -8.72
C VAL A 159 5.75 12.90 -8.11
N VAL A 160 4.72 13.38 -8.82
CA VAL A 160 3.78 14.38 -8.28
C VAL A 160 3.01 13.82 -7.09
N LEU A 161 2.54 12.58 -7.21
CA LEU A 161 1.79 11.89 -6.15
C LEU A 161 2.65 11.78 -4.88
N ALA A 162 3.90 11.33 -5.02
CA ALA A 162 4.87 11.22 -3.93
C ALA A 162 5.21 12.60 -3.33
N SER A 163 5.43 13.61 -4.16
CA SER A 163 5.80 14.97 -3.72
C SER A 163 4.68 15.63 -2.93
N ILE A 164 3.44 15.60 -3.43
CA ILE A 164 2.28 16.18 -2.72
C ILE A 164 2.05 15.42 -1.40
N SER A 165 2.16 14.09 -1.42
CA SER A 165 2.01 13.26 -0.23
C SER A 165 3.08 13.56 0.84
N LEU A 166 4.33 13.75 0.43
CA LEU A 166 5.44 14.14 1.32
C LEU A 166 5.26 15.54 1.90
N ILE A 167 4.86 16.51 1.08
CA ILE A 167 4.59 17.89 1.54
C ILE A 167 3.46 17.87 2.55
N ALA A 168 2.35 17.20 2.22
CA ALA A 168 1.22 17.03 3.11
C ALA A 168 1.62 16.38 4.44
N PHE A 169 2.39 15.29 4.40
CA PHE A 169 2.88 14.61 5.60
C PHE A 169 3.78 15.53 6.45
N SER A 170 4.71 16.25 5.84
CA SER A 170 5.63 17.16 6.56
C SER A 170 4.89 18.32 7.23
N LEU A 171 3.84 18.85 6.60
CA LEU A 171 2.99 19.90 7.17
C LEU A 171 2.19 19.41 8.38
N LEU A 172 1.74 18.15 8.35
CA LEU A 172 1.03 17.51 9.45
C LEU A 172 1.99 17.21 10.61
N ALA A 173 3.14 16.60 10.35
CA ALA A 173 4.16 16.30 11.36
C ALA A 173 4.62 17.58 12.10
N LYS A 174 4.79 18.69 11.38
CA LYS A 174 5.17 19.98 11.98
C LYS A 174 4.09 20.57 12.90
N ARG A 175 2.82 20.23 12.70
CA ARG A 175 1.71 20.68 13.57
C ARG A 175 1.64 19.91 14.88
N GLU A 176 2.02 18.63 14.90
CA GLU A 176 2.07 17.82 16.13
C GLU A 176 3.19 18.28 17.06
N VAL A 177 4.39 18.50 16.52
CA VAL A 177 5.54 19.02 17.31
C VAL A 177 5.24 20.38 17.95
N LYS A 178 4.43 21.22 17.28
CA LYS A 178 4.03 22.53 17.83
C LYS A 178 2.98 22.39 18.93
N ARG A 179 2.21 21.30 18.94
CA ARG A 179 1.16 21.03 19.93
C ARG A 179 1.74 20.49 21.24
N GLU A 180 2.79 19.69 21.16
CA GLU A 180 3.53 19.18 22.34
C GLU A 180 4.36 20.26 23.04
N ARG A 181 4.76 21.34 22.35
CA ARG A 181 5.48 22.47 22.98
C ARG A 181 4.58 23.48 23.69
N ILE A 182 3.25 23.34 23.56
CA ILE A 182 2.27 24.27 24.15
C ILE A 182 1.57 23.65 25.37
N LEU A 183 1.80 22.36 25.63
CA LEU A 183 1.41 21.65 26.86
C LEU A 183 2.61 21.54 27.80
#